data_AF-A0A922IKC8-F1
#
_entry.id   AF-A0A922IKC8-F1
#
_cell.length_a   1.000
_cell.length_b   1.000
_cell.length_c   1.000
_cell.angle_alpha   90.00
_cell.angle_beta   90.00
_cell.angle_gamma   90.00
#
_symmetry.space_group_name_H-M   'P 1'
#
loop_
_entity.id
_entity.type
_entity.pdbx_description
1 polymer ?
#
loop_
_entity_poly.entity_id
_entity_poly.type
_entity_poly.pdbx_seq_one_letter_code
_entity_poly.pdbx_strand_id
1 'polypeptide(L)'
;MLFKCQPISYIRYYFGEAVAFYFAWLGFYTAWLLPIAIFGILVFLFGLLDLKSDSIIHEVCDLGHNIYMCPLCKSSKCKFWTLDRSCLRTKLMRLVDHEGTVLFAVVMSLWAVIFFEMWKRRQVSFAYRWNVYSLEPMDQPPRPEFMALLSKMCPRKMNPLSGYVEPFIPFWRRKVPIIFLSFSTVLLTVMLTLAFLVGVVLYKLVIKAILYRHHNPMVQSTSGMIATMTGSLVNLVTIFFLKLIYDRMAIKLTDVEHHRTQVEYDNSLTLKLYLLQFVNYYSSIFYIAFIQGTTSAVPGSDHILIQSTGCDQGDCLFELFIQLVIIMVGKQIFSFIQESLMPILWKLFFKFRSMKRSSNHANHNYMNSTNYNEQNSVTTSLLPAKYRSLRGRNILCRADFNMLDPGSRPLFNEYLEMMIQYGFITMFVPAFPLAPLFGLLNNLFEIRGDAKKLVNQYRRPVLERVQTIAKPGVVLEFFGINYSSNDLDAWLRMNR
;
A
#
# COMPACT_ATOMS: atom_id res chain seq x y z
N MET A 1 3.24 -8.51 25.97
CA MET A 1 2.01 -7.77 25.61
C MET A 1 1.54 -8.07 24.17
N LEU A 2 2.42 -8.39 23.22
CA LEU A 2 2.06 -8.73 21.83
C LEU A 2 1.21 -10.02 21.69
N PHE A 3 1.48 -11.07 22.47
CA PHE A 3 0.90 -12.41 22.29
C PHE A 3 -0.53 -12.62 22.85
N LYS A 4 -1.22 -11.58 23.33
CA LYS A 4 -2.61 -11.73 23.81
C LYS A 4 -3.57 -11.77 22.64
N CYS A 5 -4.52 -12.72 22.65
CA CYS A 5 -5.61 -12.77 21.68
C CYS A 5 -6.37 -11.44 21.62
N GLN A 6 -6.80 -11.07 20.41
CA GLN A 6 -7.55 -9.83 20.19
C GLN A 6 -8.97 -9.92 20.78
N PRO A 7 -9.41 -8.91 21.54
CA PRO A 7 -10.76 -8.86 22.11
C PRO A 7 -11.80 -8.37 21.08
N ILE A 8 -12.05 -9.16 20.03
CA ILE A 8 -12.89 -8.77 18.88
C ILE A 8 -14.31 -8.36 19.32
N SER A 9 -14.90 -9.05 20.30
CA SER A 9 -16.24 -8.71 20.81
C SER A 9 -16.29 -7.31 21.40
N TYR A 10 -15.27 -6.90 22.17
CA TYR A 10 -15.22 -5.56 22.76
C TYR A 10 -15.00 -4.47 21.71
N ILE A 11 -14.16 -4.76 20.70
CA ILE A 11 -13.96 -3.85 19.55
C ILE A 11 -15.30 -3.64 18.84
N ARG A 12 -16.06 -4.70 18.60
CA ARG A 12 -17.39 -4.62 18.00
C ARG A 12 -18.35 -3.75 18.83
N TYR A 13 -18.46 -3.99 20.13
CA TYR A 13 -19.38 -3.22 20.98
C TYR A 13 -19.04 -1.72 21.01
N TYR A 14 -17.76 -1.36 20.87
CA TYR A 14 -17.31 0.03 20.94
C TYR A 14 -17.27 0.73 19.56
N PHE A 15 -16.69 0.09 18.55
CA PHE A 15 -16.45 0.68 17.22
C PHE A 15 -17.38 0.17 16.12
N GLY A 16 -18.17 -0.88 16.37
CA GLY A 16 -19.12 -1.44 15.41
C GLY A 16 -18.56 -2.60 14.59
N GLU A 17 -19.42 -3.20 13.78
CA GLU A 17 -19.10 -4.40 13.01
C GLU A 17 -18.03 -4.15 11.93
N ALA A 18 -18.05 -3.01 11.25
CA ALA A 18 -17.09 -2.70 10.19
C ALA A 18 -15.62 -2.71 10.67
N VAL A 19 -15.37 -2.05 11.81
CA VAL A 19 -14.04 -2.03 12.46
C VAL A 19 -13.70 -3.40 13.06
N ALA A 20 -14.69 -4.11 13.61
CA ALA A 20 -14.46 -5.46 14.14
C ALA A 20 -14.07 -6.46 13.05
N PHE A 21 -14.69 -6.40 11.86
CA PHE A 21 -14.31 -7.22 10.70
C PHE A 21 -12.88 -6.94 10.23
N TYR A 22 -12.45 -5.67 10.25
CA TYR A 22 -11.06 -5.29 9.92
C TYR A 22 -10.06 -5.98 10.84
N PHE A 23 -10.20 -5.80 12.15
CA PHE A 23 -9.29 -6.42 13.11
C PHE A 23 -9.38 -7.95 13.09
N ALA A 24 -10.56 -8.51 12.90
CA ALA A 24 -10.74 -9.95 12.76
C ALA A 24 -10.00 -10.51 11.53
N TRP A 25 -10.07 -9.81 10.39
CA TRP A 25 -9.34 -10.17 9.17
C TRP A 25 -7.83 -10.05 9.37
N LEU A 26 -7.37 -8.92 9.91
CA LEU A 26 -5.96 -8.67 10.16
C LEU A 26 -5.35 -9.70 11.12
N GLY A 27 -6.07 -10.04 12.19
CA GLY A 27 -5.67 -11.09 13.13
C GLY A 27 -5.65 -12.47 12.49
N PHE A 28 -6.65 -12.81 11.66
CA PHE A 28 -6.69 -14.07 10.93
C PHE A 28 -5.55 -14.19 9.92
N TYR A 29 -5.31 -13.13 9.14
CA TYR A 29 -4.20 -13.02 8.18
C TYR A 29 -2.85 -13.21 8.88
N THR A 30 -2.62 -12.52 10.00
CA THR A 30 -1.38 -12.66 10.78
C THR A 30 -1.17 -14.09 11.30
N ALA A 31 -2.23 -14.73 11.79
CA ALA A 31 -2.14 -16.10 12.29
C ALA A 31 -1.84 -17.11 11.18
N TRP A 32 -2.45 -16.95 9.99
CA TRP A 32 -2.21 -17.81 8.83
C TRP A 32 -0.86 -17.57 8.16
N LEU A 33 -0.28 -16.38 8.33
CA LEU A 33 1.04 -16.05 7.81
C LEU A 33 2.17 -16.70 8.64
N LEU A 34 1.92 -17.02 9.92
CA LEU A 34 2.89 -17.64 10.82
C LEU A 34 3.46 -18.98 10.30
N PRO A 35 2.66 -20.01 9.95
CA PRO A 35 3.19 -21.28 9.45
C PRO A 35 4.00 -21.12 8.17
N ILE A 36 3.58 -20.22 7.29
CA ILE A 36 4.27 -19.88 6.05
C ILE A 36 5.60 -19.17 6.33
N ALA A 37 5.64 -18.23 7.27
CA ALA A 37 6.87 -17.56 7.66
C ALA A 37 7.88 -18.55 8.25
N ILE A 38 7.43 -19.52 9.06
CA ILE A 38 8.29 -20.59 9.58
C ILE A 38 8.85 -21.43 8.42
N PHE A 39 7.99 -21.84 7.48
CA PHE A 39 8.43 -22.62 6.33
C PHE A 39 9.42 -21.83 5.43
N GLY A 40 9.16 -20.55 5.18
CA GLY A 40 10.08 -19.66 4.46
C GLY A 40 11.44 -19.50 5.15
N ILE A 41 11.47 -19.43 6.49
CA ILE A 41 12.73 -19.44 7.25
C ILE A 41 13.46 -20.77 7.08
N LEU A 42 12.76 -21.91 7.14
CA LEU A 42 13.38 -23.23 6.94
C LEU A 42 13.99 -23.37 5.55
N VAL A 43 13.28 -22.93 4.52
CA VAL A 43 13.76 -22.87 3.13
C VAL A 43 15.01 -21.99 3.05
N PHE A 44 14.98 -20.79 3.63
CA PHE A 44 16.15 -19.90 3.65
C PHE A 44 17.36 -20.48 4.42
N LEU A 45 17.12 -21.15 5.56
CA LEU A 45 18.17 -21.84 6.31
C LEU A 45 18.76 -23.01 5.52
N PHE A 46 17.95 -23.73 4.75
CA PHE A 46 18.42 -24.77 3.84
C PHE A 46 19.36 -24.18 2.78
N GLY A 47 19.00 -23.05 2.16
CA GLY A 47 19.88 -22.31 1.26
C GLY A 47 21.22 -21.87 1.90
N LEU A 48 21.20 -21.48 3.18
CA LEU A 48 22.42 -21.16 3.94
C LEU A 48 23.35 -22.35 4.16
N LEU A 49 22.80 -23.56 4.28
CA LEU A 49 23.59 -24.78 4.42
C LEU A 49 24.17 -25.23 3.08
N ASP A 50 23.40 -25.11 1.99
CA ASP A 50 23.78 -25.52 0.63
C ASP A 50 24.86 -24.61 0.01
N LEU A 51 24.95 -23.35 0.46
CA LEU A 51 25.93 -22.34 0.02
C LEU A 51 27.40 -22.77 0.07
N LYS A 52 27.77 -23.72 0.93
CA LYS A 52 29.16 -24.19 1.07
C LYS A 52 29.49 -25.37 0.17
N SER A 53 28.49 -26.13 -0.26
CA SER A 53 28.65 -27.34 -1.08
C SER A 53 28.43 -27.09 -2.57
N ASP A 54 27.98 -25.90 -2.95
CA ASP A 54 27.59 -25.59 -4.32
C ASP A 54 28.79 -25.43 -5.27
N SER A 55 28.79 -26.21 -6.34
CA SER A 55 29.81 -26.18 -7.39
C SER A 55 29.89 -24.82 -8.12
N ILE A 56 28.76 -24.15 -8.34
CA ILE A 56 28.71 -22.86 -9.06
C ILE A 56 29.43 -21.76 -8.25
N ILE A 57 29.29 -21.80 -6.92
CA ILE A 57 29.94 -20.83 -6.05
C ILE A 57 31.45 -21.03 -6.07
N HIS A 58 31.92 -22.28 -6.06
CA HIS A 58 33.34 -22.59 -6.21
C HIS A 58 33.90 -22.15 -7.58
N GLU A 59 33.15 -22.36 -8.66
CA GLU A 59 33.55 -21.91 -10.00
C GLU A 59 33.66 -20.38 -10.10
N VAL A 60 32.71 -19.64 -9.52
CA VAL A 60 32.71 -18.18 -9.60
C VAL A 60 33.70 -17.54 -8.62
N CYS A 61 33.78 -18.04 -7.38
CA CYS A 61 34.58 -17.40 -6.33
C CYS A 61 36.05 -17.86 -6.33
N ASP A 62 36.32 -19.14 -6.58
CA ASP A 62 37.69 -19.68 -6.48
C ASP A 62 38.38 -19.73 -7.85
N LEU A 63 37.65 -20.17 -8.90
CA LEU A 63 38.18 -20.27 -10.26
C LEU A 63 37.97 -18.99 -11.10
N GLY A 64 37.12 -18.07 -10.64
CA GLY A 64 36.74 -16.86 -11.38
C GLY A 64 37.86 -15.84 -11.61
N HIS A 65 39.01 -15.98 -10.93
CA HIS A 65 40.18 -15.11 -11.16
C HIS A 65 40.79 -15.27 -12.56
N ASN A 66 40.64 -16.44 -13.19
CA ASN A 66 41.21 -16.74 -14.50
C ASN A 66 40.25 -16.43 -15.67
N ILE A 67 39.00 -16.05 -15.37
CA ILE A 67 37.95 -15.81 -16.37
C ILE A 67 37.77 -14.30 -16.52
N TYR A 68 38.15 -13.79 -17.69
CA TYR A 68 37.97 -12.38 -18.06
C TYR A 68 36.63 -12.19 -18.79
N MET A 69 35.82 -11.29 -18.25
CA MET A 69 34.54 -10.90 -18.82
C MET A 69 34.69 -9.64 -19.69
N CYS A 70 33.84 -9.54 -20.71
CA CYS A 70 33.80 -8.40 -21.61
C CYS A 70 33.47 -7.09 -20.88
N PRO A 71 34.05 -5.96 -21.30
CA PRO A 71 33.69 -4.66 -20.76
C PRO A 71 32.23 -4.34 -21.12
N LEU A 72 31.49 -3.83 -20.14
CA LEU A 72 30.06 -3.49 -20.25
C LEU A 72 29.82 -2.14 -20.96
N CYS A 73 30.88 -1.53 -21.49
CA CYS A 73 30.85 -0.23 -22.12
C CYS A 73 31.74 -0.19 -23.38
N LYS A 74 31.24 0.48 -24.42
CA LYS A 74 31.91 0.64 -25.73
C LYS A 74 33.11 1.60 -25.69
N SER A 75 33.37 2.28 -24.57
CA SER A 75 34.47 3.26 -24.45
C SER A 75 35.81 2.58 -24.21
N SER A 76 36.86 3.06 -24.86
CA SER A 76 38.25 2.58 -24.73
C SER A 76 38.84 2.68 -23.32
N LYS A 77 38.16 3.35 -22.39
CA LYS A 77 38.55 3.46 -20.97
C LYS A 77 38.04 2.32 -20.10
N CYS A 78 37.18 1.45 -20.62
CA CYS A 78 36.64 0.32 -19.87
C CYS A 78 37.58 -0.88 -19.94
N LYS A 79 38.05 -1.34 -18.79
CA LYS A 79 38.93 -2.51 -18.68
C LYS A 79 38.11 -3.79 -18.59
N PHE A 80 38.68 -4.90 -19.05
CA PHE A 80 38.19 -6.24 -18.73
C PHE A 80 38.15 -6.42 -17.22
N TRP A 81 37.14 -7.14 -16.75
CA TRP A 81 36.95 -7.41 -15.34
C TRP A 81 36.88 -8.93 -15.12
N THR A 82 37.27 -9.37 -13.93
CA THR A 82 37.36 -10.78 -13.56
C THR A 82 36.09 -11.24 -12.85
N LEU A 83 35.70 -12.50 -13.08
CA LEU A 83 34.43 -13.05 -12.61
C LEU A 83 34.32 -13.14 -11.07
N ASP A 84 35.46 -13.30 -10.38
CA ASP A 84 35.57 -13.34 -8.91
C ASP A 84 34.92 -12.15 -8.20
N ARG A 85 34.92 -10.97 -8.83
CA ARG A 85 34.32 -9.74 -8.28
C ARG A 85 32.82 -9.85 -8.09
N SER A 86 32.17 -10.83 -8.71
CA SER A 86 30.74 -11.07 -8.62
C SER A 86 30.36 -12.17 -7.63
N CYS A 87 31.35 -12.71 -6.89
CA CYS A 87 31.16 -13.75 -5.89
C CYS A 87 30.08 -13.43 -4.84
N LEU A 88 30.06 -12.21 -4.28
CA LEU A 88 29.05 -11.82 -3.27
C LEU A 88 27.62 -11.91 -3.82
N ARG A 89 27.47 -11.50 -5.09
CA ARG A 89 26.18 -11.49 -5.77
C ARG A 89 25.71 -12.92 -6.06
N THR A 90 26.59 -13.76 -6.60
CA THR A 90 26.29 -15.18 -6.88
C THR A 90 25.93 -15.93 -5.61
N LYS A 91 26.65 -15.69 -4.49
CA LYS A 91 26.29 -16.24 -3.17
C LYS A 91 24.86 -15.82 -2.76
N LEU A 92 24.54 -14.54 -2.87
CA LEU A 92 23.22 -14.05 -2.47
C LEU A 92 22.09 -14.56 -3.39
N MET A 93 22.36 -14.78 -4.68
CA MET A 93 21.41 -15.36 -5.62
C MET A 93 21.18 -16.83 -5.34
N ARG A 94 22.23 -17.63 -5.19
CA ARG A 94 22.09 -19.06 -4.92
C ARG A 94 21.48 -19.36 -3.56
N LEU A 95 21.63 -18.44 -2.59
CA LEU A 95 20.91 -18.48 -1.32
C LEU A 95 19.38 -18.41 -1.48
N VAL A 96 18.89 -17.70 -2.50
CA VAL A 96 17.47 -17.47 -2.76
C VAL A 96 16.93 -18.38 -3.86
N ASP A 97 17.72 -18.68 -4.86
CA ASP A 97 17.36 -19.53 -6.00
C ASP A 97 17.92 -20.93 -5.79
N HIS A 98 17.12 -21.79 -5.16
CA HIS A 98 17.46 -23.19 -4.91
C HIS A 98 16.22 -24.07 -5.01
N GLU A 99 16.38 -25.37 -5.15
CA GLU A 99 15.26 -26.29 -5.40
C GLU A 99 14.11 -26.16 -4.36
N GLY A 100 14.46 -25.92 -3.10
CA GLY A 100 13.48 -25.62 -2.04
C GLY A 100 12.59 -24.37 -2.25
N THR A 101 13.01 -23.33 -2.98
CA THR A 101 12.12 -22.18 -3.26
C THR A 101 11.07 -22.49 -4.31
N VAL A 102 11.32 -23.45 -5.21
CA VAL A 102 10.31 -23.98 -6.13
C VAL A 102 9.22 -24.72 -5.36
N LEU A 103 9.61 -25.60 -4.42
CA LEU A 103 8.67 -26.24 -3.49
C LEU A 103 7.86 -25.19 -2.72
N PHE A 104 8.52 -24.13 -2.27
CA PHE A 104 7.87 -23.06 -1.53
C PHE A 104 6.82 -22.32 -2.36
N ALA A 105 7.10 -22.06 -3.63
CA ALA A 105 6.14 -21.43 -4.54
C ALA A 105 4.83 -22.22 -4.65
N VAL A 106 4.91 -23.55 -4.74
CA VAL A 106 3.73 -24.44 -4.78
C VAL A 106 2.96 -24.42 -3.45
N VAL A 107 3.68 -24.47 -2.32
CA VAL A 107 3.04 -24.36 -1.00
C VAL A 107 2.33 -23.01 -0.84
N MET A 108 2.92 -21.94 -1.35
CA MET A 108 2.33 -20.60 -1.30
C MET A 108 1.06 -20.45 -2.14
N SER A 109 1.02 -21.02 -3.35
CA SER A 109 -0.17 -20.95 -4.18
C SER A 109 -1.34 -21.73 -3.56
N LEU A 110 -1.08 -22.90 -2.99
CA LEU A 110 -2.08 -23.67 -2.24
C LEU A 110 -2.53 -22.92 -0.98
N TRP A 111 -1.58 -22.35 -0.23
CA TRP A 111 -1.89 -21.56 0.96
C TRP A 111 -2.77 -20.36 0.64
N ALA A 112 -2.51 -19.63 -0.45
CA ALA A 112 -3.29 -18.48 -0.86
C ALA A 112 -4.78 -18.81 -1.08
N VAL A 113 -5.06 -19.92 -1.77
CA VAL A 113 -6.42 -20.40 -2.02
C VAL A 113 -7.10 -20.85 -0.71
N ILE A 114 -6.41 -21.68 0.07
CA ILE A 114 -6.96 -22.22 1.33
C ILE A 114 -7.22 -21.08 2.33
N PHE A 115 -6.30 -20.12 2.43
CA PHE A 115 -6.44 -18.94 3.28
C PHE A 115 -7.73 -18.18 2.98
N PHE A 116 -8.00 -17.88 1.70
CA PHE A 116 -9.20 -17.13 1.32
C PHE A 116 -10.49 -17.91 1.55
N GLU A 117 -10.52 -19.20 1.20
CA GLU A 117 -11.70 -20.04 1.46
C GLU A 117 -12.00 -20.16 2.95
N MET A 118 -10.96 -20.29 3.77
CA MET A 118 -11.11 -20.33 5.23
C MET A 118 -11.54 -18.96 5.78
N TRP A 119 -11.07 -17.85 5.21
CA TRP A 119 -11.56 -16.52 5.57
C TRP A 119 -13.04 -16.35 5.22
N LYS A 120 -13.50 -16.74 4.02
CA LYS A 120 -14.92 -16.69 3.62
C LYS A 120 -15.81 -17.43 4.62
N ARG A 121 -15.40 -18.64 5.02
CA ARG A 121 -16.12 -19.42 6.06
C ARG A 121 -16.13 -18.70 7.42
N ARG A 122 -15.00 -18.12 7.83
CA ARG A 122 -14.87 -17.40 9.10
C ARG A 122 -15.71 -16.13 9.14
N GLN A 123 -15.74 -15.39 8.03
CA GLN A 123 -16.57 -14.21 7.83
C GLN A 123 -18.05 -14.54 8.06
N VAL A 124 -18.57 -15.60 7.43
CA VAL A 124 -19.98 -16.01 7.58
C VAL A 124 -20.29 -16.37 9.03
N SER A 125 -19.38 -17.09 9.71
CA SER A 125 -19.56 -17.41 11.13
C SER A 125 -19.64 -16.16 12.01
N PHE A 126 -18.82 -15.14 11.75
CA PHE A 126 -18.92 -13.86 12.46
C PHE A 126 -20.21 -13.13 12.12
N ALA A 127 -20.59 -13.04 10.84
CA ALA A 127 -21.82 -12.39 10.41
C ALA A 127 -23.06 -13.01 11.06
N TYR A 128 -23.11 -14.34 11.17
CA TYR A 128 -24.17 -15.06 11.86
C TYR A 128 -24.19 -14.76 13.37
N ARG A 129 -23.05 -14.90 14.05
CA ARG A 129 -22.93 -14.62 15.50
C ARG A 129 -23.25 -13.17 15.85
N TRP A 130 -22.98 -12.26 14.93
CA TRP A 130 -23.22 -10.84 15.10
C TRP A 130 -24.63 -10.42 14.69
N ASN A 131 -25.46 -11.35 14.22
CA ASN A 131 -26.81 -11.08 13.73
C ASN A 131 -26.83 -10.01 12.63
N VAL A 132 -25.83 -10.05 11.75
CA VAL A 132 -25.69 -9.16 10.59
C VAL A 132 -25.77 -9.93 9.27
N TYR A 133 -26.00 -11.25 9.30
CA TYR A 133 -26.08 -12.09 8.10
C TYR A 133 -27.32 -11.78 7.23
N SER A 134 -28.47 -11.51 7.85
CA SER A 134 -29.73 -11.22 7.17
C SER A 134 -30.06 -9.72 7.14
N LEU A 135 -29.04 -8.85 7.12
CA LEU A 135 -29.27 -7.41 6.94
C LEU A 135 -29.76 -7.17 5.52
N GLU A 136 -31.06 -6.95 5.34
CA GLU A 136 -31.53 -6.39 4.08
C GLU A 136 -30.84 -5.04 3.87
N PRO A 137 -30.37 -4.74 2.63
CA PRO A 137 -29.95 -3.41 2.30
C PRO A 137 -31.20 -2.53 2.39
N MET A 138 -31.46 -1.99 3.59
CA MET A 138 -32.40 -0.87 3.78
C MET A 138 -32.07 0.14 2.70
N ASP A 139 -33.09 0.62 1.97
CA ASP A 139 -32.92 1.64 0.93
C ASP A 139 -32.10 2.79 1.52
N GLN A 140 -30.80 2.79 1.22
CA GLN A 140 -29.89 3.75 1.81
C GLN A 140 -30.29 5.13 1.30
N PRO A 141 -30.35 6.14 2.17
CA PRO A 141 -30.67 7.48 1.70
C PRO A 141 -29.64 7.88 0.64
N PRO A 142 -30.07 8.55 -0.45
CA PRO A 142 -29.14 9.00 -1.46
C PRO A 142 -28.15 10.00 -0.83
N ARG A 143 -26.93 10.04 -1.37
CA ARG A 143 -25.86 10.90 -0.85
C ARG A 143 -26.33 12.37 -0.86
N PRO A 144 -26.03 13.19 0.15
CA PRO A 144 -26.45 14.59 0.20
C PRO A 144 -25.95 15.41 -0.99
N GLU A 145 -24.76 15.13 -1.50
CA GLU A 145 -24.22 15.76 -2.72
C GLU A 145 -25.03 15.38 -3.97
N PHE A 146 -25.47 14.13 -4.04
CA PHE A 146 -26.34 13.66 -5.10
C PHE A 146 -27.70 14.37 -5.01
N MET A 147 -28.28 14.50 -3.82
CA MET A 147 -29.53 15.27 -3.61
C MET A 147 -29.38 16.75 -3.96
N ALA A 148 -28.25 17.38 -3.61
CA ALA A 148 -27.97 18.78 -3.93
C ALA A 148 -27.75 19.02 -5.43
N LEU A 149 -27.24 18.03 -6.16
CA LEU A 149 -27.22 18.04 -7.63
C LEU A 149 -28.64 17.91 -8.19
N LEU A 150 -29.42 17.01 -7.60
CA LEU A 150 -30.76 16.66 -8.04
C LEU A 150 -31.75 17.83 -7.90
N SER A 151 -31.62 18.61 -6.83
CA SER A 151 -32.42 19.82 -6.60
C SER A 151 -32.20 20.90 -7.67
N LYS A 152 -31.04 20.88 -8.33
CA LYS A 152 -30.69 21.81 -9.42
C LYS A 152 -31.12 21.31 -10.81
N MET A 153 -31.64 20.09 -10.93
CA MET A 153 -31.97 19.44 -12.20
C MET A 153 -33.47 19.45 -12.51
N CYS A 154 -33.81 19.79 -13.76
CA CYS A 154 -35.19 19.85 -14.26
C CYS A 154 -35.83 18.52 -14.72
N PRO A 155 -35.12 17.49 -15.26
CA PRO A 155 -35.80 16.27 -15.71
C PRO A 155 -36.29 15.45 -14.51
N ARG A 156 -37.61 15.26 -14.45
CA ARG A 156 -38.31 14.49 -13.41
C ARG A 156 -38.96 13.25 -14.02
N LYS A 157 -38.86 12.12 -13.33
CA LYS A 157 -39.51 10.86 -13.71
C LYS A 157 -40.24 10.31 -12.50
N MET A 158 -41.47 9.85 -12.70
CA MET A 158 -42.23 9.19 -11.66
C MET A 158 -41.60 7.82 -11.38
N ASN A 159 -41.25 7.57 -10.12
CA ASN A 159 -40.71 6.28 -9.71
C ASN A 159 -41.88 5.28 -9.66
N PRO A 160 -41.82 4.16 -10.42
CA PRO A 160 -42.92 3.21 -10.53
C PRO A 160 -43.22 2.48 -9.20
N LEU A 161 -42.27 2.45 -8.27
CA LEU A 161 -42.41 1.76 -6.98
C LEU A 161 -42.91 2.70 -5.88
N SER A 162 -42.41 3.93 -5.82
CA SER A 162 -42.72 4.87 -4.74
C SER A 162 -43.87 5.83 -5.07
N GLY A 163 -44.23 5.97 -6.35
CA GLY A 163 -45.25 6.92 -6.82
C GLY A 163 -44.82 8.39 -6.74
N TYR A 164 -43.64 8.68 -6.16
CA TYR A 164 -43.11 10.03 -6.06
C TYR A 164 -42.40 10.44 -7.35
N VAL A 165 -42.48 11.73 -7.67
CA VAL A 165 -41.78 12.35 -8.79
C VAL A 165 -40.36 12.66 -8.35
N GLU A 166 -39.40 11.81 -8.73
CA GLU A 166 -37.98 11.98 -8.42
C GLU A 166 -37.26 12.59 -9.64
N PRO A 167 -36.33 13.54 -9.46
CA PRO A 167 -35.48 13.96 -10.56
C PRO A 167 -34.55 12.81 -10.95
N PHE A 168 -34.19 12.70 -12.23
CA PHE A 168 -33.39 11.57 -12.72
C PHE A 168 -32.28 12.03 -13.67
N ILE A 169 -31.17 11.29 -13.68
CA ILE A 169 -30.04 11.57 -14.58
C ILE A 169 -30.25 10.78 -15.88
N PRO A 170 -30.30 11.44 -17.05
CA PRO A 170 -30.45 10.73 -18.32
C PRO A 170 -29.20 9.88 -18.62
N PHE A 171 -29.40 8.58 -18.80
CA PHE A 171 -28.34 7.60 -18.96
C PHE A 171 -27.41 7.93 -20.15
N TRP A 172 -27.98 8.04 -21.36
CA TRP A 172 -27.22 8.24 -22.59
C TRP A 172 -26.57 9.63 -22.70
N ARG A 173 -27.27 10.68 -22.25
CA ARG A 173 -26.81 12.07 -22.45
C ARG A 173 -25.81 12.54 -21.40
N ARG A 174 -25.82 11.95 -20.19
CA ARG A 174 -24.91 12.35 -19.11
C ARG A 174 -24.13 11.20 -18.49
N LYS A 175 -24.76 10.05 -18.20
CA LYS A 175 -24.07 8.96 -17.48
C LYS A 175 -22.97 8.32 -18.34
N VAL A 176 -23.26 8.01 -19.60
CA VAL A 176 -22.29 7.42 -20.54
C VAL A 176 -21.04 8.29 -20.77
N PRO A 177 -21.14 9.59 -21.13
CA PRO A 177 -19.94 10.41 -21.35
C PRO A 177 -19.10 10.60 -20.08
N ILE A 178 -19.73 10.64 -18.91
CA ILE A 178 -19.03 10.73 -17.62
C ILE A 178 -18.28 9.42 -17.30
N ILE A 179 -18.90 8.26 -17.54
CA ILE A 179 -18.24 6.97 -17.39
C ILE A 179 -17.04 6.85 -18.34
N PHE A 180 -17.21 7.29 -19.60
CA PHE A 180 -16.10 7.28 -20.58
C PHE A 180 -14.96 8.22 -20.17
N LEU A 181 -15.27 9.42 -19.68
CA LEU A 181 -14.27 10.34 -19.13
C LEU A 181 -13.53 9.72 -17.93
N SER A 182 -14.25 9.03 -17.04
CA SER A 182 -13.66 8.31 -15.92
C SER A 182 -12.71 7.21 -16.38
N PHE A 183 -13.15 6.37 -17.31
CA PHE A 183 -12.31 5.33 -17.87
C PHE A 183 -11.06 5.90 -18.58
N SER A 184 -11.23 6.94 -19.39
CA SER A 184 -10.15 7.61 -20.11
C SER A 184 -9.11 8.24 -19.17
N THR A 185 -9.55 8.87 -18.08
CA THR A 185 -8.64 9.48 -17.09
C THR A 185 -7.91 8.43 -16.25
N VAL A 186 -8.53 7.30 -15.92
CA VAL A 186 -7.84 6.16 -15.30
C VAL A 186 -6.80 5.58 -16.25
N LEU A 187 -7.12 5.41 -17.54
CA LEU A 187 -6.16 4.94 -18.53
C LEU A 187 -4.97 5.89 -18.70
N LEU A 188 -5.22 7.20 -18.79
CA LEU A 188 -4.17 8.22 -18.89
C LEU A 188 -3.22 8.15 -17.69
N THR A 189 -3.75 7.94 -16.49
CA THR A 189 -2.93 7.88 -15.27
C THR A 189 -2.16 6.59 -15.11
N VAL A 190 -2.68 5.47 -15.64
CA VAL A 190 -1.88 4.26 -15.86
C VAL A 190 -0.74 4.55 -16.84
N MET A 191 -0.99 5.21 -17.98
CA MET A 191 0.09 5.58 -18.90
C MET A 191 1.12 6.51 -18.25
N LEU A 192 0.69 7.41 -17.37
CA LEU A 192 1.59 8.26 -16.59
C LEU A 192 2.48 7.43 -15.65
N THR A 193 1.96 6.41 -14.95
CA THR A 193 2.82 5.50 -14.13
C THR A 193 3.90 4.84 -14.99
N LEU A 194 3.54 4.37 -16.18
CA LEU A 194 4.47 3.72 -17.10
C LEU A 194 5.53 4.69 -17.62
N ALA A 195 5.16 5.96 -17.86
CA ALA A 195 6.12 7.00 -18.22
C ALA A 195 7.12 7.28 -17.09
N PHE A 196 6.67 7.35 -15.84
CA PHE A 196 7.56 7.48 -14.68
C PHE A 196 8.48 6.26 -14.52
N LEU A 197 7.97 5.05 -14.76
CA LEU A 197 8.76 3.83 -14.79
C LEU A 197 9.89 3.91 -15.83
N VAL A 198 9.57 4.31 -17.07
CA VAL A 198 10.58 4.54 -18.10
C VAL A 198 11.59 5.59 -17.63
N GLY A 199 11.15 6.66 -16.95
CA GLY A 199 12.04 7.65 -16.33
C GLY A 199 13.01 7.06 -15.31
N VAL A 200 12.54 6.17 -14.43
CA VAL A 200 13.40 5.45 -13.45
C VAL A 200 14.40 4.53 -14.16
N VAL A 201 13.96 3.84 -15.21
CA VAL A 201 14.85 2.99 -16.03
C VAL A 201 15.94 3.84 -16.68
N LEU A 202 15.58 4.96 -17.32
CA LEU A 202 16.54 5.90 -17.90
C LEU A 202 17.50 6.46 -16.84
N TYR A 203 17.01 6.79 -15.65
CA TYR A 203 17.84 7.22 -14.53
C TYR A 203 18.90 6.15 -14.17
N LYS A 204 18.49 4.88 -14.03
CA LYS A 204 19.42 3.76 -13.76
C LYS A 204 20.48 3.66 -14.85
N LEU A 205 20.10 3.76 -16.12
CA LEU A 205 21.03 3.73 -17.25
C LEU A 205 22.07 4.86 -17.18
N VAL A 206 21.63 6.08 -16.90
CA VAL A 206 22.51 7.24 -16.80
C VAL A 206 23.49 7.08 -15.64
N ILE A 207 23.02 6.67 -14.46
CA ILE A 207 23.89 6.43 -13.30
C ILE A 207 24.90 5.33 -13.60
N LYS A 208 24.46 4.20 -14.17
CA LYS A 208 25.33 3.10 -14.59
C LYS A 208 26.41 3.58 -15.57
N ALA A 209 26.04 4.37 -16.57
CA ALA A 209 26.99 4.96 -17.53
C ALA A 209 28.00 5.92 -16.89
N ILE A 210 27.57 6.76 -15.94
CA ILE A 210 28.46 7.67 -15.20
C ILE A 210 29.44 6.87 -14.33
N LEU A 211 28.94 5.86 -13.62
CA LEU A 211 29.71 5.10 -12.64
C LEU A 211 30.75 4.19 -13.29
N TYR A 212 30.48 3.69 -14.51
CA TYR A 212 31.48 2.98 -15.31
C TYR A 212 32.64 3.86 -15.80
N ARG A 213 32.42 5.17 -15.96
CA ARG A 213 33.47 6.12 -16.37
C ARG A 213 34.35 6.58 -15.21
N HIS A 214 33.98 6.23 -13.99
CA HIS A 214 34.71 6.64 -12.80
C HIS A 214 36.08 5.94 -12.74
N HIS A 215 37.13 6.66 -12.34
CA HIS A 215 38.52 6.16 -12.36
C HIS A 215 38.77 5.05 -11.31
N ASN A 216 38.04 5.09 -10.19
CA ASN A 216 38.25 4.13 -9.09
C ASN A 216 37.75 2.71 -9.48
N PRO A 217 38.63 1.68 -9.45
CA PRO A 217 38.28 0.33 -9.89
C PRO A 217 37.26 -0.37 -8.98
N MET A 218 37.19 0.00 -7.69
CA MET A 218 36.18 -0.48 -6.76
C MET A 218 34.77 -0.01 -7.16
N VAL A 219 34.64 1.27 -7.48
CA VAL A 219 33.38 1.91 -7.87
C VAL A 219 32.85 1.35 -9.20
N GLN A 220 33.76 1.03 -10.12
CA GLN A 220 33.44 0.39 -11.39
C GLN A 220 32.85 -1.02 -11.18
N SER A 221 33.41 -1.79 -10.25
CA SER A 221 32.97 -3.15 -9.93
C SER A 221 31.60 -3.21 -9.25
N THR A 222 31.29 -2.26 -8.36
CA THR A 222 30.02 -2.22 -7.62
C THR A 222 28.96 -1.38 -8.33
N SER A 223 29.20 -0.97 -9.56
CA SER A 223 28.39 0.03 -10.26
C SER A 223 26.95 -0.40 -10.47
N GLY A 224 26.73 -1.65 -10.89
CA GLY A 224 25.40 -2.23 -11.04
C GLY A 224 24.61 -2.25 -9.73
N MET A 225 25.21 -2.72 -8.63
CA MET A 225 24.57 -2.74 -7.32
C MET A 225 24.18 -1.34 -6.84
N ILE A 226 25.07 -0.36 -7.00
CA ILE A 226 24.79 1.04 -6.61
C ILE A 226 23.66 1.61 -7.46
N ALA A 227 23.67 1.42 -8.78
CA ALA A 227 22.62 1.90 -9.67
C ALA A 227 21.25 1.28 -9.35
N THR A 228 21.22 -0.01 -8.99
CA THR A 228 19.99 -0.69 -8.58
C THR A 228 19.49 -0.18 -7.23
N MET A 229 20.38 0.02 -6.24
CA MET A 229 20.02 0.59 -4.93
C MET A 229 19.44 2.00 -5.07
N THR A 230 20.14 2.90 -5.77
CA THR A 230 19.68 4.29 -5.94
C THR A 230 18.42 4.36 -6.79
N GLY A 231 18.34 3.58 -7.87
CA GLY A 231 17.14 3.51 -8.70
C GLY A 231 15.92 2.97 -7.95
N SER A 232 16.11 2.00 -7.06
CA SER A 232 15.03 1.47 -6.22
C SER A 232 14.51 2.52 -5.22
N LEU A 233 15.42 3.31 -4.63
CA LEU A 233 15.06 4.42 -3.74
C LEU A 233 14.32 5.54 -4.48
N VAL A 234 14.79 5.94 -5.66
CA VAL A 234 14.09 6.93 -6.50
C VAL A 234 12.69 6.43 -6.85
N ASN A 235 12.57 5.15 -7.25
CA ASN A 235 11.27 4.54 -7.53
C ASN A 235 10.34 4.58 -6.32
N LEU A 236 10.83 4.28 -5.11
CA LEU A 236 10.04 4.36 -3.87
C LEU A 236 9.54 5.78 -3.61
N VAL A 237 10.37 6.80 -3.81
CA VAL A 237 9.98 8.21 -3.69
C VAL A 237 8.92 8.58 -4.73
N THR A 238 9.09 8.13 -5.98
CA THR A 238 8.11 8.33 -7.05
C THR A 238 6.77 7.67 -6.73
N ILE A 239 6.77 6.44 -6.21
CA ILE A 239 5.56 5.72 -5.79
C ILE A 239 4.79 6.54 -4.75
N PHE A 240 5.48 7.09 -3.74
CA PHE A 240 4.85 7.93 -2.71
C PHE A 240 4.27 9.22 -3.29
N PHE A 241 5.04 9.90 -4.15
CA PHE A 241 4.57 11.13 -4.80
C PHE A 241 3.33 10.88 -5.67
N LEU A 242 3.33 9.81 -6.46
CA LEU A 242 2.20 9.43 -7.30
C LEU A 242 0.99 9.01 -6.46
N LYS A 243 1.17 8.34 -5.31
CA LYS A 243 0.08 8.02 -4.37
C LYS A 243 -0.67 9.28 -3.94
N LEU A 244 0.04 10.35 -3.57
CA LEU A 244 -0.60 11.62 -3.17
C LEU A 244 -1.46 12.24 -4.28
N ILE A 245 -1.03 12.09 -5.54
CA ILE A 245 -1.78 12.57 -6.71
C ILE A 245 -2.99 11.68 -6.97
N TYR A 246 -2.81 10.36 -6.95
CA TYR A 246 -3.86 9.38 -7.23
C TYR A 246 -4.99 9.40 -6.21
N ASP A 247 -4.67 9.54 -4.92
CA ASP A 247 -5.69 9.62 -3.87
C ASP A 247 -6.61 10.83 -4.09
N ARG A 248 -6.04 12.00 -4.43
CA ARG A 248 -6.83 13.21 -4.74
C ARG A 248 -7.62 13.09 -6.03
N MET A 249 -6.99 12.54 -7.07
CA MET A 249 -7.62 12.42 -8.38
C MET A 249 -8.78 11.42 -8.37
N ALA A 250 -8.63 10.28 -7.71
CA ALA A 250 -9.66 9.25 -7.65
C ALA A 250 -10.91 9.74 -6.93
N ILE A 251 -10.76 10.50 -5.85
CA ILE A 251 -11.88 11.16 -5.15
C ILE A 251 -12.59 12.11 -6.11
N LYS A 252 -11.85 13.04 -6.72
CA LYS A 252 -12.42 14.03 -7.66
C LYS A 252 -13.12 13.37 -8.84
N LEU A 253 -12.55 12.29 -9.37
CA LEU A 253 -13.13 11.56 -10.49
C LEU A 253 -14.42 10.84 -10.10
N THR A 254 -14.44 10.24 -8.92
CA THR A 254 -15.63 9.52 -8.44
C THR A 254 -16.74 10.51 -8.04
N ASP A 255 -16.39 11.71 -7.56
CA ASP A 255 -17.38 12.77 -7.32
C ASP A 255 -18.03 13.24 -8.65
N VAL A 256 -17.24 13.28 -9.74
CA VAL A 256 -17.75 13.58 -11.10
C VAL A 256 -18.66 12.47 -11.65
N GLU A 257 -18.58 11.23 -11.15
CA GLU A 257 -19.46 10.13 -11.57
C GLU A 257 -20.89 10.23 -11.02
N HIS A 258 -21.12 11.05 -9.98
CA HIS A 258 -22.43 11.29 -9.36
C HIS A 258 -23.19 9.99 -9.01
N HIS A 259 -22.58 9.13 -8.20
CA HIS A 259 -23.25 7.92 -7.68
C HIS A 259 -24.44 8.26 -6.78
N ARG A 260 -25.50 7.43 -6.84
CA ARG A 260 -26.74 7.65 -6.07
C ARG A 260 -26.51 7.32 -4.58
N THR A 261 -25.89 6.19 -4.31
CA THR A 261 -25.68 5.65 -2.95
C THR A 261 -24.22 5.72 -2.54
N GLN A 262 -23.98 5.75 -1.22
CA GLN A 262 -22.61 5.77 -0.66
C GLN A 262 -21.88 4.46 -0.98
N VAL A 263 -22.57 3.32 -0.97
CA VAL A 263 -21.99 2.01 -1.32
C VAL A 263 -21.52 1.96 -2.78
N GLU A 264 -22.29 2.48 -3.73
CA GLU A 264 -21.87 2.55 -5.14
C GLU A 264 -20.64 3.44 -5.32
N TYR A 265 -20.64 4.61 -4.66
CA TYR A 265 -19.51 5.52 -4.65
C TYR A 265 -18.25 4.85 -4.10
N ASP A 266 -18.37 4.20 -2.94
CA ASP A 266 -17.25 3.57 -2.25
C ASP A 266 -16.71 2.37 -3.05
N ASN A 267 -17.58 1.58 -3.70
CA ASN A 267 -17.15 0.49 -4.57
C ASN A 267 -16.39 0.99 -5.80
N SER A 268 -16.92 2.02 -6.47
CA SER A 268 -16.27 2.61 -7.65
C SER A 268 -14.92 3.22 -7.28
N LEU A 269 -14.85 3.93 -6.16
CA LEU A 269 -13.62 4.55 -5.68
C LEU A 269 -12.59 3.52 -5.23
N THR A 270 -13.04 2.45 -4.55
CA THR A 270 -12.18 1.33 -4.14
C THR A 270 -11.51 0.70 -5.35
N LEU A 271 -12.28 0.39 -6.39
CA LEU A 271 -11.75 -0.22 -7.61
C LEU A 271 -10.71 0.70 -8.28
N LYS A 272 -10.97 2.00 -8.40
CA LYS A 272 -10.01 2.93 -9.01
C LYS A 272 -8.73 3.08 -8.21
N LEU A 273 -8.83 3.30 -6.90
CA LEU A 273 -7.67 3.45 -6.03
C LEU A 273 -6.84 2.18 -6.01
N TYR A 274 -7.49 1.02 -5.97
CA TYR A 274 -6.82 -0.26 -6.07
C TYR A 274 -6.08 -0.42 -7.40
N LEU A 275 -6.74 -0.23 -8.55
CA LEU A 275 -6.10 -0.39 -9.86
C LEU A 275 -4.91 0.56 -10.04
N LEU A 276 -5.06 1.83 -9.66
CA LEU A 276 -4.00 2.82 -9.77
C LEU A 276 -2.81 2.48 -8.87
N GLN A 277 -3.08 2.07 -7.62
CA GLN A 277 -2.01 1.68 -6.70
C GLN A 277 -1.36 0.36 -7.11
N PHE A 278 -2.12 -0.62 -7.60
CA PHE A 278 -1.58 -1.88 -8.12
C PHE A 278 -0.57 -1.63 -9.24
N VAL A 279 -0.96 -0.86 -10.26
CA VAL A 279 -0.03 -0.52 -11.35
C VAL A 279 1.19 0.26 -10.82
N ASN A 280 0.99 1.24 -9.94
CA ASN A 280 2.08 2.05 -9.39
C ASN A 280 3.12 1.21 -8.62
N TYR A 281 2.67 0.27 -7.77
CA TYR A 281 3.58 -0.56 -6.98
C TYR A 281 4.20 -1.70 -7.79
N TYR A 282 3.43 -2.39 -8.62
CA TYR A 282 3.88 -3.62 -9.28
C TYR A 282 4.51 -3.43 -10.66
N SER A 283 4.22 -2.35 -11.38
CA SER A 283 4.76 -2.12 -12.74
C SER A 283 6.28 -2.20 -12.82
N SER A 284 6.98 -1.59 -11.85
CA SER A 284 8.45 -1.62 -11.79
C SER A 284 9.02 -3.01 -11.56
N ILE A 285 8.34 -3.82 -10.75
CA ILE A 285 8.77 -5.18 -10.39
C ILE A 285 8.48 -6.12 -11.56
N PHE A 286 7.32 -6.00 -12.21
CA PHE A 286 7.01 -6.74 -13.42
C PHE A 286 7.95 -6.41 -14.58
N TYR A 287 8.36 -5.14 -14.71
CA TYR A 287 9.35 -4.75 -15.70
C TYR A 287 10.69 -5.46 -15.46
N ILE A 288 11.20 -5.44 -14.22
CA ILE A 288 12.47 -6.11 -13.88
C ILE A 288 12.37 -7.63 -14.09
N ALA A 289 11.26 -8.24 -13.67
CA ALA A 289 11.08 -9.68 -13.74
C ALA A 289 10.93 -10.21 -15.19
N PHE A 290 10.16 -9.54 -16.04
CA PHE A 290 9.75 -10.10 -17.33
C PHE A 290 10.32 -9.39 -18.55
N ILE A 291 10.53 -8.08 -18.48
CA ILE A 291 10.90 -7.28 -19.67
C ILE A 291 12.42 -7.06 -19.70
N GLN A 292 13.02 -6.73 -18.57
CA GLN A 292 14.41 -6.30 -18.49
C GLN A 292 15.42 -7.36 -18.95
N GLY A 293 15.17 -8.65 -18.69
CA GLY A 293 16.05 -9.74 -19.14
C GLY A 293 16.10 -9.87 -20.67
N THR A 294 14.94 -9.66 -21.32
CA THR A 294 14.76 -9.87 -22.77
C THR A 294 15.42 -8.81 -23.64
N THR A 295 15.73 -7.63 -23.09
CA THR A 295 16.33 -6.50 -23.83
C THR A 295 17.87 -6.53 -23.80
N SER A 296 18.47 -7.62 -23.33
CA SER A 296 19.91 -7.84 -23.32
C SER A 296 20.41 -8.15 -24.73
N ALA A 297 21.33 -7.34 -25.26
CA ALA A 297 21.91 -7.59 -26.57
C ALA A 297 23.26 -8.31 -26.49
N VAL A 298 23.51 -9.12 -27.52
CA VAL A 298 24.80 -9.74 -27.78
C VAL A 298 25.82 -8.65 -28.16
N PRO A 299 27.06 -8.70 -27.62
CA PRO A 299 28.10 -7.75 -28.00
C PRO A 299 28.39 -7.83 -29.52
N GLY A 300 28.22 -6.71 -30.24
CA GLY A 300 28.58 -6.59 -31.67
C GLY A 300 27.45 -6.18 -32.63
N SER A 301 26.19 -6.06 -32.20
CA SER A 301 25.10 -5.53 -33.03
C SER A 301 24.88 -4.03 -32.77
N ASP A 302 24.85 -3.21 -33.83
CA ASP A 302 24.87 -1.74 -33.75
C ASP A 302 23.49 -1.05 -33.93
N HIS A 303 22.37 -1.79 -33.83
CA HIS A 303 21.08 -1.29 -34.35
C HIS A 303 20.01 -0.83 -33.36
N ILE A 304 20.23 -0.72 -32.04
CA ILE A 304 19.17 -0.20 -31.13
C ILE A 304 19.73 0.66 -29.98
N LEU A 305 19.17 1.87 -29.77
CA LEU A 305 19.59 2.82 -28.73
C LEU A 305 19.22 2.38 -27.28
N ILE A 306 18.29 1.44 -27.11
CA ILE A 306 17.76 0.93 -25.82
C ILE A 306 18.59 -0.25 -25.26
N GLN A 307 19.67 -0.60 -25.97
CA GLN A 307 20.52 -1.79 -25.81
C GLN A 307 21.31 -1.88 -24.49
N SER A 308 21.27 -0.88 -23.61
CA SER A 308 22.02 -0.84 -22.34
C SER A 308 21.21 -1.25 -21.09
N THR A 309 19.95 -1.67 -21.26
CA THR A 309 19.05 -2.09 -20.16
C THR A 309 19.21 -3.54 -19.73
N GLY A 310 20.08 -4.32 -20.39
CA GLY A 310 20.34 -5.70 -20.02
C GLY A 310 20.88 -5.83 -18.58
N CYS A 311 20.44 -6.89 -17.90
CA CYS A 311 20.89 -7.22 -16.56
C CYS A 311 22.39 -7.53 -16.55
N ASP A 312 23.05 -7.07 -15.50
CA ASP A 312 24.50 -7.21 -15.40
C ASP A 312 24.85 -8.71 -15.29
N GLN A 313 25.54 -9.26 -16.30
CA GLN A 313 25.99 -10.66 -16.37
C GLN A 313 24.85 -11.70 -16.46
N GLY A 314 23.66 -11.32 -16.94
CA GLY A 314 22.60 -12.25 -17.35
C GLY A 314 21.53 -12.57 -16.30
N ASP A 315 21.71 -12.20 -15.03
CA ASP A 315 20.72 -12.47 -13.97
C ASP A 315 20.07 -11.19 -13.43
N CYS A 316 18.75 -11.07 -13.61
CA CYS A 316 17.91 -9.97 -13.12
C CYS A 316 17.32 -10.21 -11.74
N LEU A 317 17.41 -11.44 -11.21
CA LEU A 317 16.79 -11.84 -9.95
C LEU A 317 17.34 -11.02 -8.78
N PHE A 318 18.63 -10.66 -8.84
CA PHE A 318 19.26 -9.81 -7.81
C PHE A 318 18.65 -8.42 -7.75
N GLU A 319 18.39 -7.82 -8.91
CA GLU A 319 17.78 -6.51 -8.99
C GLU A 319 16.33 -6.54 -8.49
N LEU A 320 15.61 -7.62 -8.82
CA LEU A 320 14.26 -7.87 -8.35
C LEU A 320 14.20 -8.01 -6.82
N PHE A 321 15.07 -8.85 -6.24
CA PHE A 321 15.18 -9.05 -4.80
C PHE A 321 15.42 -7.74 -4.05
N ILE A 322 16.40 -6.95 -4.52
CA ILE A 322 16.71 -5.64 -3.95
C ILE A 322 15.50 -4.70 -4.01
N GLN A 323 14.84 -4.63 -5.17
CA GLN A 323 13.70 -3.75 -5.40
C GLN A 323 12.56 -4.11 -4.44
N LEU A 324 12.30 -5.41 -4.24
CA LEU A 324 11.28 -5.91 -3.30
C LEU A 324 11.60 -5.55 -1.85
N VAL A 325 12.84 -5.78 -1.41
CA VAL A 325 13.26 -5.45 -0.04
C VAL A 325 13.12 -3.95 0.22
N ILE A 326 13.60 -3.09 -0.69
CA ILE A 326 13.50 -1.64 -0.54
C ILE A 326 12.06 -1.17 -0.54
N ILE A 327 11.20 -1.68 -1.43
CA ILE A 327 9.79 -1.28 -1.47
C ILE A 327 9.06 -1.76 -0.21
N MET A 328 9.23 -3.00 0.20
CA MET A 328 8.47 -3.58 1.31
C MET A 328 8.91 -3.01 2.67
N VAL A 329 10.21 -2.92 2.93
CA VAL A 329 10.74 -2.32 4.17
C VAL A 329 10.57 -0.80 4.15
N GLY A 330 10.87 -0.17 3.02
CA GLY A 330 10.80 1.28 2.86
C GLY A 330 9.37 1.79 3.04
N LYS A 331 8.39 1.18 2.36
CA LYS A 331 6.97 1.52 2.55
C LYS A 331 6.59 1.45 4.02
N GLN A 332 6.99 0.40 4.74
CA GLN A 332 6.61 0.26 6.14
C GLN A 332 7.19 1.36 7.04
N ILE A 333 8.46 1.71 6.81
CA ILE A 333 9.09 2.82 7.54
C ILE A 333 8.34 4.12 7.25
N PHE A 334 7.99 4.39 6.00
CA PHE A 334 7.23 5.59 5.62
C PHE A 334 5.82 5.61 6.21
N SER A 335 5.07 4.50 6.16
CA SER A 335 3.75 4.36 6.77
C SER A 335 3.84 4.61 8.28
N PHE A 336 4.79 3.99 8.97
CA PHE A 336 5.01 4.21 10.40
C PHE A 336 5.32 5.68 10.73
N ILE A 337 6.17 6.34 9.94
CA ILE A 337 6.47 7.77 10.09
C ILE A 337 5.20 8.62 9.88
N GLN A 338 4.43 8.36 8.82
CA GLN A 338 3.21 9.09 8.53
C GLN A 338 2.19 8.94 9.66
N GLU A 339 1.99 7.74 10.19
CA GLU A 339 0.98 7.48 11.22
C GLU A 339 1.41 7.93 12.62
N SER A 340 2.69 7.78 12.97
CA SER A 340 3.19 8.12 14.29
C SER A 340 3.61 9.58 14.41
N LEU A 341 4.28 10.13 13.40
CA LEU A 341 4.91 11.46 13.45
C LEU A 341 3.93 12.58 13.06
N MET A 342 3.12 12.38 12.03
CA MET A 342 2.19 13.41 11.51
C MET A 342 1.20 13.96 12.56
N PRO A 343 0.52 13.15 13.39
CA PRO A 343 -0.39 13.69 14.40
C PRO A 343 0.35 14.45 15.52
N ILE A 344 1.58 14.04 15.86
CA ILE A 344 2.40 14.72 16.88
C ILE A 344 2.86 16.08 16.34
N LEU A 345 3.39 16.12 15.11
CA LEU A 345 3.81 17.34 14.44
C LEU A 345 2.64 18.31 14.26
N TRP A 346 1.46 17.82 13.90
CA TRP A 346 0.23 18.63 13.83
C TRP A 346 -0.09 19.21 15.21
N LYS A 347 -0.16 18.40 16.27
CA LYS A 347 -0.43 18.89 17.64
C LYS A 347 0.60 19.92 18.10
N LEU A 348 1.89 19.69 17.85
CA LEU A 348 2.97 20.65 18.16
C LEU A 348 2.81 21.95 17.38
N PHE A 349 2.52 21.88 16.09
CA PHE A 349 2.31 23.03 15.23
C PHE A 349 1.11 23.89 15.68
N PHE A 350 -0.03 23.27 15.99
CA PHE A 350 -1.21 23.98 16.50
C PHE A 350 -0.98 24.56 17.89
N LYS A 351 -0.26 23.87 18.79
CA LYS A 351 0.14 24.40 20.10
C LYS A 351 1.05 25.62 19.94
N PHE A 352 2.06 25.54 19.06
CA PHE A 352 2.97 26.66 18.78
C PHE A 352 2.24 27.86 18.18
N ARG A 353 1.34 27.61 17.20
CA ARG A 353 0.50 28.66 16.60
C ARG A 353 -0.45 29.28 17.62
N SER A 354 -1.01 28.48 18.55
CA SER A 354 -1.86 28.96 19.64
C SER A 354 -1.08 29.81 20.65
N MET A 355 0.14 29.41 21.04
CA MET A 355 1.00 30.21 21.93
C MET A 355 1.38 31.56 21.28
N LYS A 356 1.72 31.56 19.98
CA LYS A 356 2.00 32.79 19.23
C LYS A 356 0.78 33.72 19.15
N ARG A 357 -0.43 33.15 19.01
CA ARG A 357 -1.71 33.91 19.02
C ARG A 357 -2.04 34.48 20.41
N SER A 358 -1.73 33.73 21.48
CA SER A 358 -1.93 34.18 22.87
C SER A 358 -0.95 35.29 23.26
N SER A 359 0.30 35.23 22.79
CA SER A 359 1.29 36.31 22.99
C SER A 359 0.85 37.62 22.31
N ASN A 360 0.28 37.54 21.11
CA ASN A 360 -0.25 38.72 20.41
C ASN A 360 -1.52 39.28 21.07
N HIS A 361 -2.38 38.43 21.63
CA HIS A 361 -3.60 38.89 22.32
C HIS A 361 -3.31 39.47 23.72
N ALA A 362 -2.29 38.97 24.42
CA ALA A 362 -1.80 39.54 25.67
C ALA A 362 -1.26 40.98 25.47
N ASN A 363 -0.52 41.23 24.38
CA ASN A 363 -0.08 42.59 24.03
C ASN A 363 -1.24 43.53 23.69
N HIS A 364 -2.31 43.04 23.05
CA HIS A 364 -3.49 43.85 22.73
C HIS A 364 -4.38 44.12 23.96
N ASN A 365 -4.43 43.19 24.92
CA ASN A 365 -5.21 43.37 26.15
C ASN A 365 -4.47 44.24 27.17
N TYR A 366 -3.13 44.27 27.18
CA TYR A 366 -2.37 45.19 28.05
C TYR A 366 -2.58 46.66 27.68
N MET A 367 -2.92 46.96 26.42
CA MET A 367 -3.30 48.31 25.96
C MET A 367 -4.75 48.68 26.29
N ASN A 368 -5.63 47.69 26.53
CA ASN A 368 -7.06 47.90 26.82
C ASN A 368 -7.43 47.71 28.31
N SER A 369 -6.50 47.27 29.16
CA SER A 369 -6.77 46.89 30.55
C SER A 369 -6.62 48.03 31.57
N THR A 370 -6.45 49.28 31.14
CA THR A 370 -6.47 50.44 32.07
C THR A 370 -7.87 50.91 32.45
N ASN A 371 -8.96 50.30 31.97
CA ASN A 371 -10.31 50.87 32.14
C ASN A 371 -11.43 49.97 32.69
N TYR A 372 -11.19 48.73 33.12
CA TYR A 372 -12.27 47.91 33.71
C TYR A 372 -11.75 47.01 34.82
N ASN A 373 -11.49 47.61 35.99
CA ASN A 373 -11.41 46.89 37.25
C ASN A 373 -12.64 47.24 38.08
N GLU A 374 -13.75 46.53 37.87
CA GLU A 374 -14.72 46.34 38.94
C GLU A 374 -15.58 45.12 38.68
N GLN A 375 -15.71 44.31 39.75
CA GLN A 375 -16.73 43.29 39.97
C GLN A 375 -16.65 42.04 39.09
N ASN A 376 -16.05 40.98 39.65
CA ASN A 376 -16.64 39.62 39.70
C ASN A 376 -15.75 38.66 40.50
N SER A 377 -15.72 38.86 41.82
CA SER A 377 -15.20 37.92 42.82
C SER A 377 -16.35 37.39 43.67
N VAL A 378 -17.32 36.69 43.07
CA VAL A 378 -18.45 36.10 43.80
C VAL A 378 -18.71 34.65 43.35
N THR A 379 -18.48 33.74 44.30
CA THR A 379 -18.97 32.35 44.45
C THR A 379 -18.66 31.29 43.37
N THR A 380 -17.49 30.64 43.50
CA THR A 380 -17.22 29.30 42.92
C THR A 380 -17.53 28.16 43.90
N SER A 381 -18.65 28.22 44.64
CA SER A 381 -19.03 27.14 45.57
C SER A 381 -20.50 26.68 45.50
N LEU A 382 -21.35 27.32 44.68
CA LEU A 382 -22.79 27.01 44.59
C LEU A 382 -23.28 26.80 43.14
N LEU A 383 -22.47 26.15 42.29
CA LEU A 383 -22.96 25.70 40.98
C LEU A 383 -23.67 24.34 41.12
N PRO A 384 -24.94 24.21 40.69
CA PRO A 384 -25.69 22.95 40.72
C PRO A 384 -24.91 21.81 40.05
N ALA A 385 -25.01 20.57 40.56
CA ALA A 385 -24.31 19.39 40.02
C ALA A 385 -24.48 19.20 38.50
N LYS A 386 -25.63 19.64 37.95
CA LYS A 386 -25.94 19.68 36.52
C LYS A 386 -24.96 20.53 35.70
N TYR A 387 -24.56 21.71 36.20
CA TYR A 387 -23.59 22.61 35.57
C TYR A 387 -22.16 22.09 35.65
N ARG A 388 -21.81 21.35 36.71
CA ARG A 388 -20.50 20.66 36.83
C ARG A 388 -20.39 19.52 35.81
N SER A 389 -21.46 18.75 35.60
CA SER A 389 -21.52 17.72 34.54
C SER A 389 -21.47 18.33 33.13
N LEU A 390 -22.17 19.45 32.90
CA LEU A 390 -22.15 20.14 31.61
C LEU A 390 -20.78 20.73 31.29
N ARG A 391 -20.10 21.33 32.28
CA ARG A 391 -18.73 21.84 32.11
C ARG A 391 -17.75 20.71 31.81
N GLY A 392 -17.87 19.56 32.50
CA GLY A 392 -17.09 18.35 32.18
C GLY A 392 -17.39 17.77 30.79
N ARG A 393 -18.67 17.74 30.38
CA ARG A 393 -19.11 17.27 29.07
C ARG A 393 -18.63 18.21 27.94
N ASN A 394 -18.67 19.52 28.17
CA ASN A 394 -18.13 20.53 27.25
C ASN A 394 -16.60 20.43 27.11
N ILE A 395 -15.90 20.05 28.19
CA ILE A 395 -14.46 19.76 28.16
C ILE A 395 -14.17 18.50 27.34
N LEU A 396 -14.95 17.44 27.51
CA LEU A 396 -14.80 16.19 26.75
C LEU A 396 -15.10 16.40 25.26
N CYS A 397 -16.23 17.01 24.91
CA CYS A 397 -16.57 17.30 23.51
C CYS A 397 -15.52 18.21 22.84
N ARG A 398 -14.94 19.15 23.59
CA ARG A 398 -13.86 20.01 23.08
C ARG A 398 -12.55 19.25 22.89
N ALA A 399 -12.25 18.29 23.77
CA ALA A 399 -11.11 17.40 23.61
C ALA A 399 -11.29 16.50 22.38
N ASP A 400 -12.47 15.91 22.19
CA ASP A 400 -12.81 15.07 21.04
C ASP A 400 -12.80 15.87 19.73
N PHE A 401 -13.32 17.11 19.73
CA PHE A 401 -13.29 17.98 18.54
C PHE A 401 -11.87 18.28 18.05
N ASN A 402 -10.89 18.30 18.96
CA ASN A 402 -9.48 18.51 18.60
C ASN A 402 -8.79 17.26 18.05
N MET A 403 -9.46 16.09 18.06
CA MET A 403 -8.95 14.86 17.47
C MET A 403 -9.18 14.84 15.95
N LEU A 404 -8.40 14.02 15.24
CA LEU A 404 -8.47 13.90 13.79
C LEU A 404 -9.85 13.36 13.38
N ASP A 405 -10.40 13.93 12.31
CA ASP A 405 -11.59 13.37 11.69
C ASP A 405 -11.20 12.10 10.92
N PRO A 406 -11.79 10.94 11.22
CA PRO A 406 -11.50 9.72 10.48
C PRO A 406 -12.20 9.71 9.10
N GLY A 407 -13.05 10.72 8.80
CA GLY A 407 -13.72 10.89 7.51
C GLY A 407 -14.85 9.87 7.28
N SER A 408 -15.35 9.80 6.03
CA SER A 408 -16.41 8.85 5.67
C SER A 408 -15.92 7.41 5.58
N ARG A 409 -14.60 7.19 5.43
CA ARG A 409 -14.00 5.87 5.20
C ARG A 409 -12.71 5.69 6.02
N PRO A 410 -12.85 5.33 7.30
CA PRO A 410 -11.74 5.33 8.24
C PRO A 410 -10.82 4.11 8.14
N LEU A 411 -11.20 3.08 7.37
CA LEU A 411 -10.48 1.80 7.25
C LEU A 411 -10.01 1.52 5.81
N PHE A 412 -10.33 2.40 4.86
CA PHE A 412 -10.12 2.12 3.45
C PHE A 412 -8.62 1.99 3.11
N ASN A 413 -7.81 2.91 3.63
CA ASN A 413 -6.38 2.92 3.36
C ASN A 413 -5.69 1.73 4.02
N GLU A 414 -6.18 1.34 5.18
CA GLU A 414 -5.72 0.22 6.00
C GLU A 414 -5.95 -1.11 5.26
N TYR A 415 -7.15 -1.33 4.71
CA TYR A 415 -7.40 -2.51 3.88
C TYR A 415 -6.51 -2.52 2.63
N LEU A 416 -6.40 -1.38 1.94
CA LEU A 416 -5.63 -1.28 0.71
C LEU A 416 -4.14 -1.56 0.94
N GLU A 417 -3.59 -1.09 2.06
CA GLU A 417 -2.23 -1.36 2.47
C GLU A 417 -1.96 -2.85 2.67
N MET A 418 -2.87 -3.54 3.37
CA MET A 418 -2.78 -4.97 3.62
C MET A 418 -2.97 -5.81 2.35
N MET A 419 -3.83 -5.37 1.43
CA MET A 419 -4.04 -6.04 0.14
C MET A 419 -2.80 -5.95 -0.76
N ILE A 420 -2.16 -4.78 -0.80
CA ILE A 420 -0.89 -4.62 -1.51
C ILE A 420 0.20 -5.48 -0.85
N GLN A 421 0.24 -5.58 0.48
CA GLN A 421 1.18 -6.49 1.15
C GLN A 421 0.91 -7.97 0.78
N TYR A 422 -0.35 -8.40 0.74
CA TYR A 422 -0.72 -9.75 0.34
C TYR A 422 -0.25 -10.09 -1.08
N GLY A 423 -0.39 -9.16 -2.03
CA GLY A 423 0.08 -9.36 -3.40
C GLY A 423 1.62 -9.49 -3.47
N PHE A 424 2.39 -8.69 -2.71
CA PHE A 424 3.85 -8.85 -2.62
C PHE A 424 4.23 -10.24 -2.10
N ILE A 425 3.53 -10.69 -1.05
CA ILE A 425 3.79 -11.97 -0.40
C ILE A 425 3.32 -13.15 -1.24
N THR A 426 2.43 -13.00 -2.23
CA THR A 426 1.96 -14.16 -3.02
C THR A 426 2.60 -14.22 -4.41
N MET A 427 2.80 -13.08 -5.07
CA MET A 427 3.31 -13.03 -6.45
C MET A 427 4.83 -13.19 -6.54
N PHE A 428 5.59 -12.78 -5.51
CA PHE A 428 7.06 -12.67 -5.59
C PHE A 428 7.81 -13.51 -4.55
N VAL A 429 7.16 -14.52 -3.94
CA VAL A 429 7.84 -15.45 -3.03
C VAL A 429 9.04 -16.15 -3.63
N PRO A 430 9.02 -16.64 -4.89
CA PRO A 430 10.16 -17.36 -5.45
C PRO A 430 11.43 -16.51 -5.43
N ALA A 431 11.29 -15.20 -5.69
CA ALA A 431 12.38 -14.24 -5.66
C ALA A 431 12.77 -13.80 -4.24
N PHE A 432 11.93 -14.05 -3.23
CA PHE A 432 12.19 -13.63 -1.87
C PHE A 432 11.47 -14.45 -0.79
N PRO A 433 12.07 -15.56 -0.29
CA PRO A 433 11.40 -16.48 0.62
C PRO A 433 11.14 -15.92 2.03
N LEU A 434 11.84 -14.85 2.43
CA LEU A 434 11.61 -14.18 3.72
C LEU A 434 10.49 -13.12 3.66
N ALA A 435 9.82 -12.93 2.50
CA ALA A 435 8.70 -12.00 2.38
C ALA A 435 7.59 -12.22 3.43
N PRO A 436 7.13 -13.46 3.69
CA PRO A 436 6.10 -13.71 4.69
C PRO A 436 6.55 -13.39 6.11
N LEU A 437 7.85 -13.54 6.43
CA LEU A 437 8.40 -13.17 7.74
C LEU A 437 8.30 -11.66 7.97
N PHE A 438 8.72 -10.87 6.98
CA PHE A 438 8.60 -9.41 7.09
C PHE A 438 7.14 -8.96 7.09
N GLY A 439 6.26 -9.62 6.33
CA GLY A 439 4.82 -9.39 6.41
C GLY A 439 4.24 -9.72 7.79
N LEU A 440 4.71 -10.78 8.45
CA LEU A 440 4.28 -11.16 9.79
C LEU A 440 4.72 -10.13 10.82
N LEU A 441 6.00 -9.74 10.77
CA LEU A 441 6.53 -8.67 11.62
C LEU A 441 5.75 -7.38 11.42
N ASN A 442 5.43 -7.05 10.17
CA ASN A 442 4.64 -5.89 9.85
C ASN A 442 3.26 -5.93 10.53
N ASN A 443 2.49 -6.99 10.27
CA ASN A 443 1.14 -7.11 10.79
C ASN A 443 1.10 -7.10 12.33
N LEU A 444 2.14 -7.63 13.00
CA LEU A 444 2.25 -7.59 14.47
C LEU A 444 2.35 -6.16 15.00
N PHE A 445 3.10 -5.29 14.32
CA PHE A 445 3.13 -3.86 14.65
C PHE A 445 1.85 -3.16 14.22
N GLU A 446 1.32 -3.48 13.04
CA GLU A 446 0.15 -2.83 12.47
C GLU A 446 -1.10 -3.00 13.34
N ILE A 447 -1.38 -4.22 13.81
CA ILE A 447 -2.51 -4.51 14.71
C ILE A 447 -2.54 -3.52 15.89
N ARG A 448 -1.36 -3.19 16.43
CA ARG A 448 -1.23 -2.29 17.59
C ARG A 448 -1.18 -0.82 17.15
N GLY A 449 -0.55 -0.52 16.02
CA GLY A 449 -0.53 0.80 15.40
C GLY A 449 -1.94 1.30 15.13
N ASP A 450 -2.74 0.51 14.42
CA ASP A 450 -4.13 0.82 14.11
C ASP A 450 -5.01 0.93 15.35
N ALA A 451 -4.84 0.02 16.31
CA ALA A 451 -5.59 0.11 17.56
C ALA A 451 -5.27 1.40 18.32
N LYS A 452 -3.99 1.82 18.37
CA LYS A 452 -3.59 3.07 19.00
C LYS A 452 -4.09 4.29 18.23
N LYS A 453 -4.10 4.23 16.89
CA LYS A 453 -4.63 5.26 15.99
C LYS A 453 -6.13 5.48 16.25
N LEU A 454 -6.92 4.41 16.25
CA LEU A 454 -8.38 4.48 16.49
C LEU A 454 -8.76 4.89 17.92
N VAL A 455 -7.96 4.51 18.93
CA VAL A 455 -8.29 4.82 20.34
C VAL A 455 -7.81 6.22 20.77
N ASN A 456 -6.66 6.69 20.29
CA ASN A 456 -6.00 7.90 20.83
C ASN A 456 -5.88 9.07 19.84
N GLN A 457 -6.05 8.84 18.54
CA GLN A 457 -5.79 9.86 17.52
C GLN A 457 -7.05 10.29 16.77
N TYR A 458 -7.93 9.34 16.44
CA TYR A 458 -9.18 9.62 15.74
C TYR A 458 -10.34 9.90 16.68
N ARG A 459 -11.25 10.76 16.22
CA ARG A 459 -12.61 10.81 16.75
C ARG A 459 -13.29 9.46 16.53
N ARG A 460 -14.18 9.09 17.43
CA ARG A 460 -14.94 7.85 17.31
C ARG A 460 -15.73 7.84 15.99
N PRO A 461 -15.51 6.86 15.09
CA PRO A 461 -16.30 6.73 13.87
C PRO A 461 -17.74 6.35 14.19
N VAL A 462 -18.65 6.64 13.27
CA VAL A 462 -20.05 6.22 13.37
C VAL A 462 -20.13 4.70 13.19
N LEU A 463 -20.97 4.07 14.01
CA LEU A 463 -21.19 2.63 14.01
C LEU A 463 -21.90 2.21 12.71
N GLU A 464 -21.22 1.44 11.88
CA GLU A 464 -21.80 0.88 10.64
C GLU A 464 -22.00 -0.63 10.77
N ARG A 465 -23.22 -1.08 10.47
CA ARG A 465 -23.55 -2.50 10.41
C ARG A 465 -23.28 -3.02 9.01
N VAL A 466 -22.31 -3.92 8.89
CA VAL A 466 -21.92 -4.54 7.62
C VAL A 466 -21.96 -6.05 7.76
N GLN A 467 -22.28 -6.76 6.66
CA GLN A 467 -22.32 -8.22 6.64
C GLN A 467 -20.96 -8.85 6.36
N THR A 468 -20.14 -8.13 5.59
CA THR A 468 -18.84 -8.58 5.10
C THR A 468 -17.86 -7.42 5.20
N ILE A 469 -16.57 -7.70 4.99
CA ILE A 469 -15.64 -6.63 4.63
C ILE A 469 -16.22 -5.93 3.37
N ALA A 470 -16.18 -4.60 3.33
CA ALA A 470 -16.81 -3.76 2.29
C ALA A 470 -16.38 -4.17 0.87
N LYS A 471 -17.19 -4.98 0.17
CA LYS A 471 -16.92 -5.65 -1.13
C LYS A 471 -15.45 -5.55 -1.62
N PRO A 472 -14.47 -6.09 -0.88
CA PRO A 472 -13.19 -6.42 -1.49
C PRO A 472 -13.35 -7.71 -2.30
N GLY A 473 -14.54 -8.34 -2.36
CA GLY A 473 -14.82 -9.53 -3.17
C GLY A 473 -14.33 -9.37 -4.59
N VAL A 474 -14.61 -8.26 -5.28
CA VAL A 474 -14.15 -8.05 -6.67
C VAL A 474 -12.62 -7.96 -6.78
N VAL A 475 -11.95 -7.41 -5.76
CA VAL A 475 -10.50 -7.16 -5.79
C VAL A 475 -9.69 -8.35 -5.22
N LEU A 476 -10.21 -9.03 -4.21
CA LEU A 476 -9.67 -10.24 -3.61
C LEU A 476 -10.00 -11.48 -4.45
N GLU A 477 -11.11 -11.51 -5.19
CA GLU A 477 -11.32 -12.48 -6.28
C GLU A 477 -10.34 -12.20 -7.42
N PHE A 478 -9.96 -10.94 -7.69
CA PHE A 478 -8.89 -10.63 -8.65
C PHE A 478 -7.53 -11.23 -8.24
N PHE A 479 -7.21 -11.27 -6.94
CA PHE A 479 -6.01 -11.94 -6.42
C PHE A 479 -6.19 -13.45 -6.18
N GLY A 480 -7.42 -13.91 -5.96
CA GLY A 480 -7.74 -15.23 -5.43
C GLY A 480 -8.38 -16.21 -6.41
N ILE A 481 -9.06 -15.74 -7.47
CA ILE A 481 -9.82 -16.59 -8.41
C ILE A 481 -9.89 -15.93 -9.79
N ASN A 482 -8.85 -16.14 -10.59
CA ASN A 482 -9.00 -16.37 -12.02
C ASN A 482 -7.88 -17.29 -12.56
N TYR A 483 -7.46 -18.30 -11.77
CA TYR A 483 -6.72 -19.44 -12.32
C TYR A 483 -7.68 -20.30 -13.16
N SER A 484 -8.17 -19.74 -14.27
CA SER A 484 -8.62 -20.53 -15.41
C SER A 484 -7.39 -21.19 -15.99
N SER A 485 -7.51 -22.43 -16.48
CA SER A 485 -6.46 -23.30 -17.02
C SER A 485 -5.43 -22.65 -17.96
N ASN A 486 -5.71 -21.47 -18.50
CA ASN A 486 -4.80 -20.70 -19.35
C ASN A 486 -3.67 -19.99 -18.59
N ASP A 487 -3.86 -19.64 -17.31
CA ASP A 487 -2.80 -18.97 -16.51
C ASP A 487 -1.77 -19.96 -15.96
N LEU A 488 -2.10 -21.25 -15.85
CA LEU A 488 -1.11 -22.29 -15.59
C LEU A 488 -0.16 -22.45 -16.78
N ASP A 489 -0.67 -22.25 -18.01
CA ASP A 489 0.10 -22.28 -19.25
C ASP A 489 0.93 -21.01 -19.46
N ALA A 490 0.45 -19.87 -18.95
CA ALA A 490 1.21 -18.64 -18.83
C ALA A 490 2.29 -18.76 -17.74
N TRP A 491 1.99 -19.37 -16.60
CA TRP A 491 2.91 -19.61 -15.49
C TRP A 491 3.97 -20.70 -15.79
N LEU A 492 3.63 -21.73 -16.54
CA LEU A 492 4.59 -22.71 -17.06
C LEU A 492 5.50 -22.10 -18.13
N ARG A 493 5.06 -21.04 -18.82
CA ARG A 493 5.91 -20.15 -19.64
C ARG A 493 6.64 -19.08 -18.81
N MET A 494 6.23 -18.81 -17.57
CA MET A 494 6.93 -17.90 -16.63
C MET A 494 8.17 -18.55 -15.99
N ASN A 495 8.31 -19.87 -16.04
CA ASN A 495 9.39 -20.64 -15.40
C ASN A 495 10.18 -21.55 -16.38
N ARG A 496 10.11 -21.27 -17.69
CA ARG A 496 11.05 -21.73 -18.72
C ARG A 496 11.77 -20.51 -19.26
#